data_AF-A0A0V1PQY3-F1
#
_entry.id   AF-A0A0V1PQY3-F1
#
_cell.length_a   1.000
_cell.length_b   1.000
_cell.length_c   1.000
_cell.angle_alpha   90.00
_cell.angle_beta   90.00
_cell.angle_gamma   90.00
#
_symmetry.space_group_name_H-M   'P 1'
#
loop_
_entity.id
_entity.type
_entity.pdbx_description
1 polymer ?
#
loop_
_entity_poly.entity_id
_entity_poly.type
_entity_poly.pdbx_seq_one_letter_code
_entity_poly.pdbx_strand_id
1 'polypeptide(L)'
;MKIVRQYYKEKGEMDRLIFVSREQSYHGYTIGAMSLSESSRKAPFREVTLAAWQAPKVAPCYPYRHKKDGESLEKYKDRLLKEVEETFLSLGPYKIAAFVCETLPDRLLELPLRPRVI
;
A
#
# COMPACT_ATOMS: atom_id res chain seq x y z
N MET A 1 -2.80 12.60 -5.00
CA MET A 1 -1.39 13.03 -4.87
C MET A 1 -1.22 14.56 -4.94
N LYS A 2 -1.41 15.23 -6.09
CA LYS A 2 -1.16 16.70 -6.23
C LYS A 2 -1.82 17.56 -5.13
N ILE A 3 -3.10 17.33 -4.82
CA ILE A 3 -3.83 18.05 -3.76
C ILE A 3 -3.18 17.86 -2.38
N VAL A 4 -2.86 16.62 -2.00
CA VAL A 4 -2.15 16.31 -0.74
C VAL A 4 -0.79 17.01 -0.67
N ARG A 5 -0.04 17.04 -1.78
CA ARG A 5 1.23 17.77 -1.83
C ARG A 5 1.04 19.27 -1.64
N GLN A 6 0.01 19.86 -2.27
CA GLN A 6 -0.28 21.29 -2.16
C GLN A 6 -0.70 21.65 -0.72
N TYR A 7 -1.56 20.85 -0.08
CA TYR A 7 -1.93 21.01 1.33
C TYR A 7 -0.72 21.11 2.25
N TYR A 8 0.24 20.18 2.14
CA TYR A 8 1.44 20.24 2.99
C TYR A 8 2.45 21.31 2.58
N LYS A 9 2.47 21.76 1.31
CA LYS A 9 3.22 22.97 0.93
C LYS A 9 2.67 24.21 1.64
N GLU A 10 1.35 24.39 1.63
CA GLU A 10 0.67 25.52 2.27
C GLU A 10 0.81 25.48 3.80
N LYS A 11 0.90 24.29 4.39
CA LYS A 11 1.18 24.08 5.81
C LYS A 11 2.67 24.22 6.19
N GLY A 12 3.57 24.44 5.23
CA GLY A 12 5.03 24.51 5.44
C GLY A 12 5.72 23.15 5.69
N GLU A 13 4.99 22.04 5.67
CA GLU A 13 5.51 20.68 5.88
C GLU A 13 6.09 20.11 4.57
N MET A 14 7.20 20.71 4.12
CA MET A 14 7.75 20.48 2.79
C MET A 14 8.26 19.06 2.53
N ASP A 15 8.65 18.31 3.57
CA ASP A 15 9.19 16.95 3.47
C ASP A 15 8.13 15.85 3.28
N ARG A 16 6.84 16.19 3.34
CA ARG A 16 5.75 15.22 3.11
C ARG A 16 5.60 14.85 1.63
N LEU A 17 6.37 13.84 1.25
CA LEU A 17 6.52 13.34 -0.12
C LEU A 17 6.16 11.86 -0.27
N ILE A 18 6.07 11.10 0.83
CA ILE A 18 5.88 9.64 0.80
C ILE A 18 4.39 9.28 0.79
N PHE A 19 3.98 8.44 -0.15
CA PHE A 19 2.62 7.94 -0.30
C PHE A 19 2.63 6.42 -0.10
N VAL A 20 2.22 5.96 1.09
CA VAL A 20 2.20 4.53 1.41
C VAL A 20 0.94 3.91 0.80
N SER A 21 1.04 2.71 0.23
CA SER A 21 -0.12 1.94 -0.24
C SER A 21 -0.09 0.51 0.29
N ARG A 22 -1.10 -0.29 -0.03
CA ARG A 22 -1.02 -1.76 0.11
C ARG A 22 -0.33 -2.41 -1.09
N GLU A 23 0.17 -3.62 -0.88
CA GLU A 23 0.37 -4.60 -1.95
C GLU A 23 -0.98 -5.04 -2.55
N GLN A 24 -0.93 -5.60 -3.76
CA GLN A 24 -2.10 -6.11 -4.50
C GLN A 24 -3.22 -5.08 -4.76
N SER A 25 -2.97 -3.78 -4.53
CA SER A 25 -3.93 -2.69 -4.75
C SER A 25 -3.91 -2.16 -6.19
N TYR A 26 -5.00 -1.50 -6.60
CA TYR A 26 -5.10 -0.80 -7.87
C TYR A 26 -5.63 0.62 -7.69
N HIS A 27 -4.87 1.59 -8.16
CA HIS A 27 -5.18 3.02 -8.00
C HIS A 27 -5.18 3.79 -9.33
N GLY A 28 -5.03 3.09 -10.46
CA GLY A 28 -5.08 3.64 -11.82
C GLY A 28 -3.78 3.47 -12.62
N TYR A 29 -3.78 3.99 -13.84
CA TYR A 29 -2.76 3.72 -14.87
C TYR A 29 -1.80 4.90 -15.19
N THR A 30 -1.98 6.06 -14.55
CA THR A 30 -1.01 7.17 -14.67
C THR A 30 0.25 6.88 -13.84
N ILE A 31 1.41 7.46 -14.16
CA ILE A 31 2.68 7.20 -13.47
C ILE A 31 2.54 7.20 -11.93
N GLY A 32 1.95 8.25 -11.36
CA GLY A 32 1.74 8.35 -9.91
C GLY A 32 0.78 7.28 -9.35
N ALA A 33 -0.34 7.04 -10.04
CA ALA A 33 -1.31 6.01 -9.66
C ALA A 33 -0.74 4.59 -9.75
N MET A 34 0.02 4.30 -10.81
CA MET A 34 0.66 3.01 -11.06
C MET A 34 1.81 2.75 -10.08
N SER A 35 2.51 3.80 -9.63
CA SER A 35 3.51 3.70 -8.56
C SER A 35 2.89 3.14 -7.27
N LEU A 36 1.71 3.65 -6.90
CA LEU A 36 0.92 3.19 -5.75
C LEU A 36 0.17 1.87 -6.02
N SER A 37 0.04 1.42 -7.27
CA SER A 37 -0.60 0.14 -7.61
C SER A 37 0.38 -1.03 -7.54
N GLU A 38 -0.11 -2.27 -7.48
CA GLU A 38 0.70 -3.47 -7.66
C GLU A 38 -0.01 -4.50 -8.55
N SER A 39 0.46 -4.64 -9.80
CA SER A 39 -0.15 -5.52 -10.80
C SER A 39 0.89 -5.96 -11.84
N SER A 40 0.62 -7.05 -12.56
CA SER A 40 1.43 -7.47 -13.71
C SER A 40 1.56 -6.37 -14.77
N ARG A 41 0.53 -5.53 -14.92
CA ARG A 41 0.48 -4.37 -15.84
C ARG A 41 1.52 -3.29 -15.49
N LYS A 42 2.04 -3.25 -14.26
CA LYS A 42 3.12 -2.32 -13.84
C LYS A 42 4.49 -2.73 -14.36
N ALA A 43 4.71 -4.01 -14.65
CA ALA A 43 6.04 -4.55 -14.96
C ALA A 43 6.78 -3.81 -16.10
N PRO A 44 6.15 -3.44 -17.24
CA PRO A 44 6.82 -2.72 -18.33
C PRO A 44 7.15 -1.25 -18.02
N PHE A 45 6.60 -0.68 -16.94
CA PHE A 45 6.70 0.75 -16.62
C PHE A 45 7.48 1.04 -15.34
N ARG A 46 8.09 0.02 -14.70
CA ARG A 46 8.78 0.17 -13.41
C ARG A 46 9.83 1.28 -13.42
N GLU A 47 10.58 1.39 -14.52
CA GLU A 47 11.64 2.40 -14.70
C GLU A 47 11.13 3.85 -14.73
N VAL A 48 9.85 4.07 -15.07
CA VAL A 48 9.22 5.40 -15.09
C VAL A 48 8.28 5.65 -13.91
N THR A 49 8.10 4.67 -13.01
CA THR A 49 7.35 4.87 -11.76
C THR A 49 8.17 5.61 -10.70
N LEU A 50 7.49 6.20 -9.71
CA LEU A 50 8.13 6.82 -8.56
C LEU A 50 9.03 5.82 -7.83
N ALA A 51 10.11 6.31 -7.24
CA ALA A 51 11.06 5.49 -6.51
C ALA A 51 10.37 4.74 -5.35
N ALA A 52 10.84 3.54 -5.04
CA ALA A 52 10.22 2.67 -4.02
C ALA A 52 10.10 3.34 -2.64
N TRP A 53 11.02 4.24 -2.28
CA TRP A 53 10.98 5.01 -1.03
C TRP A 53 9.89 6.10 -1.02
N GLN A 54 9.42 6.56 -2.18
CA GLN A 54 8.30 7.51 -2.32
C GLN A 54 6.94 6.83 -2.36
N ALA A 55 6.89 5.58 -2.83
CA ALA A 55 5.68 4.76 -2.96
C ALA A 55 5.82 3.39 -2.27
N PRO A 56 6.18 3.34 -0.96
CA PRO A 56 6.37 2.09 -0.24
C PRO A 56 5.04 1.36 -0.03
N LYS A 57 5.13 0.03 0.13
CA LYS A 57 3.97 -0.86 0.24
C LYS A 57 4.00 -1.64 1.55
N VAL A 58 2.83 -1.82 2.13
CA VAL A 58 2.56 -2.73 3.26
C VAL A 58 1.67 -3.88 2.82
N ALA A 59 1.65 -4.96 3.60
CA ALA A 59 0.91 -6.18 3.31
C ALA A 59 -0.59 -5.95 3.02
N PRO A 60 -1.21 -6.81 2.20
CA PRO A 60 -2.63 -6.72 1.89
C PRO A 60 -3.48 -7.24 3.07
N CYS A 61 -4.65 -6.64 3.28
CA CYS A 61 -5.68 -7.21 4.15
C CYS A 61 -6.45 -8.29 3.36
N TYR A 62 -5.91 -9.50 3.35
CA TYR A 62 -6.47 -10.67 2.66
C TYR A 62 -6.27 -11.94 3.51
N PRO A 63 -7.10 -12.16 4.54
CA PRO A 63 -6.88 -13.23 5.52
C PRO A 63 -6.84 -14.63 4.89
N TYR A 64 -7.69 -14.93 3.90
CA TYR A 64 -7.70 -16.23 3.22
C TYR A 64 -6.31 -16.69 2.73
N ARG A 65 -5.49 -15.77 2.19
CA ARG A 65 -4.11 -16.06 1.76
C ARG A 65 -3.06 -15.78 2.84
N HIS A 66 -3.18 -14.68 3.59
CA HIS A 66 -2.08 -14.14 4.41
C HIS A 66 -2.22 -14.33 5.93
N LYS A 67 -3.34 -14.86 6.42
CA LYS A 67 -3.51 -15.27 7.82
C LYS A 67 -2.75 -16.58 8.06
N LYS A 68 -1.88 -16.63 9.06
CA LYS A 68 -1.15 -17.86 9.42
C LYS A 68 -2.10 -18.89 10.04
N ASP A 69 -1.70 -20.15 9.98
CA ASP A 69 -2.47 -21.23 10.61
C ASP A 69 -2.54 -20.98 12.12
N GLY A 70 -3.72 -21.15 12.72
CA GLY A 70 -4.00 -20.79 14.12
C GLY A 70 -4.14 -19.28 14.47
N GLU A 71 -3.83 -18.32 13.58
CA GLU A 71 -3.65 -16.87 13.90
C GLU A 71 -4.92 -16.03 14.23
N SER A 72 -6.05 -16.64 14.67
CA SER A 72 -7.39 -15.99 14.81
C SER A 72 -7.77 -15.04 13.65
N LEU A 73 -8.60 -14.00 13.80
CA LEU A 73 -8.68 -12.88 12.83
C LEU A 73 -8.11 -11.58 13.42
N GLU A 74 -8.23 -11.44 14.73
CA GLU A 74 -7.80 -10.32 15.55
C GLU A 74 -6.28 -10.20 15.51
N LYS A 75 -5.54 -11.29 15.77
CA LYS A 75 -4.07 -11.27 15.72
C LYS A 75 -3.53 -11.03 14.31
N TYR A 76 -4.25 -11.48 13.27
CA TYR A 76 -3.94 -11.14 11.89
C TYR A 76 -4.06 -9.63 11.65
N LYS A 77 -5.16 -9.02 12.07
CA LYS A 77 -5.39 -7.56 12.00
C LYS A 77 -4.36 -6.79 12.84
N ASP A 78 -4.05 -7.23 14.06
CA ASP A 78 -3.05 -6.60 14.93
C ASP A 78 -1.65 -6.64 14.31
N ARG A 79 -1.28 -7.76 13.66
CA ARG A 79 -0.02 -7.87 12.91
C ARG A 79 0.07 -6.87 11.75
N LEU A 80 -1.01 -6.71 10.97
CA LEU A 80 -1.04 -5.73 9.88
C LEU A 80 -0.95 -4.28 10.40
N LEU A 81 -1.62 -3.97 11.52
CA LEU A 81 -1.54 -2.64 12.13
C LEU A 81 -0.12 -2.34 12.62
N LYS A 82 0.52 -3.30 13.28
CA LYS A 82 1.91 -3.20 13.72
C LYS A 82 2.87 -2.98 12.55
N GLU A 83 2.69 -3.71 11.44
CA GLU A 83 3.50 -3.54 10.23
C GLU A 83 3.37 -2.12 9.64
N VAL A 84 2.16 -1.55 9.62
CA VAL A 84 1.92 -0.16 9.19
C VAL A 84 2.63 0.83 10.11
N GLU A 85 2.55 0.63 11.42
CA GLU A 85 3.20 1.49 12.41
C GLU A 85 4.74 1.42 12.30
N GLU A 86 5.33 0.23 12.24
CA GLU A 86 6.78 0.02 12.04
C GLU A 86 7.26 0.62 10.72
N THR A 87 6.48 0.49 9.64
CA THR A 87 6.73 1.14 8.35
C THR A 87 6.71 2.67 8.49
N PHE A 88 5.73 3.22 9.22
CA PHE A 88 5.60 4.66 9.37
C PHE A 88 6.75 5.27 10.20
N LEU A 89 7.14 4.59 11.29
CA LEU A 89 8.24 4.98 12.15
C LEU A 89 9.58 4.94 11.41
N SER A 90 9.86 3.85 10.68
CA SER A 90 11.14 3.67 9.96
C SER A 90 11.32 4.63 8.78
N LEU A 91 10.24 5.02 8.07
CA LEU A 91 10.29 6.04 7.02
C LEU A 91 10.43 7.47 7.57
N GLY A 92 10.08 7.68 8.84
CA GLY A 92 9.91 9.00 9.46
C GLY A 92 8.48 9.52 9.25
N PRO A 93 7.60 9.53 10.28
CA PRO A 93 6.18 9.90 10.13
C PRO A 93 5.94 11.32 9.60
N TYR A 94 6.92 12.21 9.76
CA TYR A 94 6.91 13.59 9.24
C TYR A 94 7.12 13.67 7.72
N LYS A 95 7.59 12.60 7.05
CA LYS A 95 7.73 12.52 5.58
C LYS A 95 6.52 11.92 4.88
N ILE A 96 5.58 11.37 5.63
CA ILE A 96 4.42 10.66 5.08
C ILE A 96 3.33 11.67 4.73
N ALA A 97 2.96 11.70 3.46
CA ALA A 97 1.88 12.54 2.93
C ALA A 97 0.52 11.86 3.09
N ALA A 98 0.40 10.57 2.72
CA ALA A 98 -0.86 9.83 2.84
C ALA A 98 -0.66 8.31 2.87
N PHE A 99 -1.65 7.61 3.43
CA PHE A 99 -1.93 6.20 3.17
C PHE A 99 -3.04 6.11 2.12
N VAL A 100 -2.83 5.35 1.04
CA VAL A 100 -3.79 5.21 -0.07
C VAL A 100 -4.25 3.76 -0.14
N CYS A 101 -5.57 3.55 -0.04
CA CYS A 101 -6.12 2.21 0.10
C CYS A 101 -7.58 2.12 -0.35
N GLU A 102 -7.97 0.97 -0.90
CA GLU A 102 -9.35 0.65 -1.29
C GLU A 102 -10.12 0.08 -0.09
N THR A 103 -11.41 0.39 0.04
CA THR A 103 -12.30 -0.19 1.07
C THR A 103 -12.41 -1.70 0.91
N LEU A 104 -12.68 -2.15 -0.32
CA LEU A 104 -12.57 -3.53 -0.78
C LEU A 104 -11.72 -3.52 -2.06
N PRO A 105 -10.48 -4.05 -2.06
CA PRO A 105 -9.66 -4.07 -3.26
C PRO A 105 -10.19 -5.07 -4.30
N ASP A 106 -10.27 -4.63 -5.54
CA ASP A 106 -10.83 -5.35 -6.70
C ASP A 106 -10.27 -6.78 -6.84
N ARG A 107 -8.96 -6.92 -6.59
CA ARG A 107 -8.22 -8.19 -6.67
C ARG A 107 -8.67 -9.28 -5.69
N LEU A 108 -9.45 -8.96 -4.66
CA LEU A 108 -10.08 -9.96 -3.79
C LEU A 108 -11.20 -10.74 -4.51
N LEU A 109 -11.80 -10.15 -5.54
CA LEU A 109 -12.94 -10.71 -6.28
C LEU A 109 -12.48 -11.55 -7.48
N GLU A 110 -11.38 -11.18 -8.13
CA GLU A 110 -10.87 -11.85 -9.35
C GLU A 110 -10.07 -13.13 -9.10
N LEU A 111 -9.56 -13.37 -7.88
CA LEU A 111 -8.74 -14.55 -7.60
C LEU A 111 -9.62 -15.78 -7.29
N PRO A 112 -9.57 -16.86 -8.10
CA PRO A 112 -10.27 -18.08 -7.76
C PRO A 112 -9.79 -18.61 -6.40
N LEU A 113 -10.74 -19.08 -5.59
CA LEU A 113 -10.51 -19.70 -4.28
C LEU A 113 -9.87 -21.09 -4.44
N ARG A 114 -8.70 -21.16 -5.08
CA ARG A 114 -7.85 -22.35 -5.06
C ARG A 114 -7.46 -22.62 -3.61
N PRO A 115 -7.81 -23.78 -3.04
CA PRO A 115 -7.55 -24.09 -1.63
C PRO A 115 -6.06 -23.96 -1.31
N ARG A 116 -5.74 -23.79 -0.02
CA ARG A 116 -4.38 -24.06 0.45
C ARG A 116 -4.12 -25.54 0.19
N VAL A 117 -3.20 -25.83 -0.74
CA VAL A 117 -2.55 -27.13 -0.78
C VAL A 117 -1.65 -27.16 0.45
N ILE A 118 -1.90 -28.14 1.32
CA ILE A 118 -1.15 -28.42 2.54
C ILE A 118 0.07 -29.27 2.14
#